data_AF-A0A642ULV1-F1
#
_entry.id   AF-A0A642ULV1-F1
#
_cell.length_a   1.000
_cell.length_b   1.000
_cell.length_c   1.000
_cell.angle_alpha   90.00
_cell.angle_beta   90.00
_cell.angle_gamma   90.00
#
_symmetry.space_group_name_H-M   'P 1'
#
loop_
_entity.id
_entity.type
_entity.pdbx_description
1 polymer ?
#
loop_
_entity_poly.entity_id
_entity_poly.type
_entity_poly.pdbx_seq_one_letter_code
_entity_poly.pdbx_strand_id
1 'polypeptide(L)'
;MLFHPVHLINDIFTNGQQTQLVLCECCDQINDLTLMMNVRVLHVIYNEGLIEHTPLPPTLVELAVISNCPVDGIPSQLEVVGYISRDCRDISVRSSKLKRSLITRAKKLTIDCPNIEAMNRKHYSSIEECNVPNVSELDTIDRAGLLERVPNLRRLTITEGNSKWADLVITQRLEWVKLVRVKLGHMVLSANSISVDSCKFTHAPTFTTKYLRP
;
A
#
# COMPACT_ATOMS: atom_id res chain seq x y z
N MET A 1 4.11 16.05 -20.60
CA MET A 1 4.93 15.94 -19.38
C MET A 1 6.22 16.67 -19.65
N LEU A 2 6.53 17.70 -18.88
CA LEU A 2 7.83 18.36 -18.95
C LEU A 2 8.81 17.45 -18.21
N PHE A 3 9.90 17.05 -18.88
CA PHE A 3 10.99 16.34 -18.23
C PHE A 3 11.73 17.35 -17.37
N HIS A 4 11.53 17.28 -16.05
CA HIS A 4 12.43 17.97 -15.14
C HIS A 4 13.83 17.35 -15.26
N PRO A 5 14.90 18.16 -15.24
CA PRO A 5 16.26 17.64 -15.23
C PRO A 5 16.40 16.66 -14.06
N VAL A 6 16.94 15.48 -14.36
CA VAL A 6 17.25 14.49 -13.34
C VAL A 6 18.48 14.99 -12.58
N HIS A 7 18.26 15.52 -11.39
CA HIS A 7 19.36 15.82 -10.48
C HIS A 7 19.83 14.51 -9.86
N LEU A 8 21.12 14.21 -9.99
CA LEU A 8 21.71 13.11 -9.24
C LEU A 8 21.76 13.53 -7.78
N ILE A 9 21.56 12.59 -6.86
CA ILE A 9 21.64 12.90 -5.43
C ILE A 9 22.99 13.53 -5.03
N ASN A 10 24.06 13.16 -5.75
CA ASN A 10 25.40 13.71 -5.58
C ASN A 10 25.51 15.19 -5.99
N ASP A 11 24.57 15.71 -6.79
CA ASP A 11 24.50 17.12 -7.15
C ASP A 11 23.92 17.96 -5.99
N ILE A 12 23.18 17.32 -5.08
CA ILE A 12 22.45 17.97 -3.98
C ILE A 12 23.20 17.81 -2.65
N PHE A 13 23.72 16.62 -2.38
CA PHE A 13 24.36 16.28 -1.10
C PHE A 13 25.82 15.87 -1.29
N THR A 14 26.69 16.45 -0.48
CA THR A 14 28.07 15.96 -0.32
C THR A 14 28.07 14.58 0.36
N ASN A 15 29.13 13.79 0.16
CA ASN A 15 29.29 12.48 0.82
C ASN A 15 29.16 12.59 2.36
N GLY A 16 29.68 13.65 2.95
CA GLY A 16 29.57 13.90 4.39
C GLY A 16 28.12 14.11 4.84
N GLN A 17 27.31 14.78 4.03
CA GLN A 17 25.88 14.94 4.32
C GLN A 17 25.10 13.64 4.10
N GLN A 18 25.39 12.90 3.02
CA GLN A 18 24.71 11.62 2.72
C GLN A 18 24.89 10.59 3.84
N THR A 19 26.09 10.53 4.42
CA THR A 19 26.38 9.64 5.56
C THR A 19 25.70 10.06 6.85
N GLN A 20 25.20 11.29 6.97
CA GLN A 20 24.46 11.76 8.15
C GLN A 20 22.93 11.61 7.99
N LEU A 21 22.44 11.28 6.79
CA LEU A 21 21.01 11.13 6.54
C LEU A 21 20.46 9.87 7.21
N VAL A 22 19.40 10.05 8.00
CA VAL A 22 18.61 8.96 8.63
C VAL A 22 17.26 8.78 7.91
N LEU A 23 16.73 9.88 7.36
CA LEU A 23 15.49 9.92 6.60
C LEU A 23 15.73 10.72 5.33
N CYS A 24 15.31 10.19 4.20
CA CYS A 24 15.39 10.87 2.91
C CYS A 24 14.04 10.69 2.18
N GLU A 25 13.26 11.77 2.13
CA GLU A 25 12.04 11.86 1.33
C GLU A 25 12.33 12.71 0.10
N CYS A 26 13.01 12.12 -0.88
CA CYS A 26 13.47 12.84 -2.06
C CYS A 26 12.56 12.50 -3.25
N CYS A 27 12.09 13.53 -3.95
CA CYS A 27 11.30 13.33 -5.17
C CYS A 27 12.15 13.14 -6.43
N ASP A 28 13.48 13.08 -6.29
CA ASP A 28 14.40 12.91 -7.41
C ASP A 28 14.71 11.43 -7.67
N GLN A 29 15.31 11.20 -8.84
CA GLN A 29 15.69 9.88 -9.28
C GLN A 29 17.02 9.46 -8.65
N ILE A 30 17.01 8.28 -8.04
CA ILE A 30 18.22 7.62 -7.55
C ILE A 30 18.45 6.38 -8.40
N ASN A 31 19.68 6.18 -8.88
CA ASN A 31 20.08 4.97 -9.58
C ASN A 31 20.80 3.98 -8.64
N ASP A 32 21.43 4.49 -7.59
CA ASP A 32 22.14 3.67 -6.60
C ASP A 32 21.58 3.92 -5.20
N LEU A 33 20.79 2.96 -4.70
CA LEU A 33 20.16 3.04 -3.39
C LEU A 33 21.19 2.92 -2.25
N THR A 34 22.42 2.47 -2.52
CA THR A 34 23.44 2.20 -1.49
C THR A 34 24.19 3.45 -1.00
N LEU A 35 24.04 4.59 -1.69
CA LEU A 35 24.79 5.82 -1.39
C LEU A 35 24.54 6.36 0.03
N MET A 36 23.36 6.11 0.61
CA MET A 36 22.96 6.63 1.92
C MET A 36 23.04 5.56 3.01
N MET A 37 24.28 5.19 3.37
CA MET A 37 24.60 4.05 4.26
C MET A 37 23.87 4.01 5.61
N ASN A 38 23.50 5.18 6.16
CA ASN A 38 22.86 5.31 7.48
C ASN A 38 21.35 5.59 7.41
N VAL A 39 20.77 5.62 6.21
CA VAL A 39 19.35 5.92 6.03
C VAL A 39 18.51 4.74 6.51
N ARG A 40 17.42 5.05 7.20
CA ARG A 40 16.44 4.07 7.71
C ARG A 40 15.12 4.13 6.95
N VAL A 41 14.76 5.33 6.49
CA VAL A 41 13.56 5.60 5.68
C VAL A 41 14.00 6.28 4.39
N LEU A 42 13.64 5.70 3.25
CA LEU A 42 13.99 6.21 1.93
C LEU A 42 12.76 6.22 1.02
N HIS A 43 12.32 7.41 0.59
CA HIS A 43 11.27 7.58 -0.40
C HIS A 43 11.86 8.26 -1.64
N VAL A 44 11.78 7.60 -2.80
CA VAL A 44 12.53 7.98 -4.02
C VAL A 44 11.83 7.61 -5.32
N ILE A 45 12.29 8.18 -6.45
CA ILE A 45 12.04 7.62 -7.78
C ILE A 45 13.19 6.65 -8.11
N TYR A 46 12.87 5.40 -8.44
CA TYR A 46 13.88 4.35 -8.73
C TYR A 46 13.52 3.63 -10.03
N ASN A 47 14.31 3.82 -11.09
CA ASN A 47 13.97 3.36 -12.44
C ASN A 47 14.47 1.95 -12.77
N GLU A 48 14.82 1.16 -11.76
CA GLU A 48 15.19 -0.25 -11.92
C GLU A 48 14.16 -1.14 -11.25
N GLY A 49 14.16 -2.43 -11.61
CA GLY A 49 13.28 -3.42 -10.98
C GLY A 49 13.70 -3.68 -9.54
N LEU A 50 12.72 -3.74 -8.64
CA LEU A 50 12.96 -4.14 -7.26
C LEU A 50 12.87 -5.67 -7.18
N ILE A 51 13.91 -6.30 -6.66
CA ILE A 51 14.02 -7.75 -6.46
C ILE A 51 14.50 -8.06 -5.03
N GLU A 52 14.42 -9.32 -4.62
CA GLU A 52 14.84 -9.75 -3.27
C GLU A 52 16.29 -9.39 -2.92
N HIS A 53 17.17 -9.33 -3.92
CA HIS A 53 18.59 -9.01 -3.74
C HIS A 53 18.98 -7.60 -4.19
N THR A 54 18.01 -6.69 -4.36
CA THR A 54 18.33 -5.28 -4.65
C THR A 54 19.23 -4.75 -3.55
N PRO A 55 20.41 -4.20 -3.87
CA PRO A 55 21.33 -3.70 -2.88
C PRO A 55 20.75 -2.46 -2.21
N LEU A 56 20.74 -2.46 -0.87
CA LEU A 56 20.19 -1.38 -0.05
C LEU A 56 21.20 -0.99 1.04
N PRO A 57 21.06 0.22 1.62
CA PRO A 57 21.79 0.58 2.83
C PRO A 57 21.48 -0.43 3.94
N PRO A 58 22.48 -0.86 4.73
CA PRO A 58 22.32 -1.91 5.74
C PRO A 58 21.32 -1.53 6.85
N THR A 59 21.09 -0.23 7.07
CA THR A 59 20.15 0.28 8.08
C THR A 59 18.74 0.52 7.55
N LEU A 60 18.51 0.34 6.24
CA LEU A 60 17.24 0.68 5.61
C LEU A 60 16.15 -0.32 6.00
N VAL A 61 15.09 0.19 6.62
CA VAL A 61 13.93 -0.60 7.09
C VAL A 61 12.63 -0.22 6.37
N GLU A 62 12.56 0.99 5.79
CA GLU A 62 11.42 1.48 5.02
C GLU A 62 11.87 2.01 3.66
N LEU A 63 11.27 1.47 2.60
CA LEU A 63 11.53 1.91 1.23
C LEU A 63 10.21 2.23 0.52
N ALA A 64 10.03 3.45 0.07
CA ALA A 64 8.93 3.83 -0.81
C ALA A 64 9.47 4.25 -2.19
N VAL A 65 8.98 3.59 -3.24
CA VAL A 65 9.48 3.79 -4.61
C VAL A 65 8.34 4.22 -5.52
N ILE A 66 8.61 5.24 -6.32
CA ILE A 66 7.86 5.54 -7.54
C ILE A 66 8.64 4.97 -8.72
N SER A 67 8.06 4.04 -9.47
CA SER A 67 8.76 3.37 -10.58
C SER A 67 7.81 2.82 -11.64
N ASN A 68 8.32 2.67 -12.85
CA ASN A 68 7.63 2.00 -13.95
C ASN A 68 8.17 0.60 -14.23
N CYS A 69 9.07 0.09 -13.38
CA CYS A 69 9.60 -1.25 -13.48
C CYS A 69 8.70 -2.27 -12.77
N PRO A 70 8.83 -3.57 -13.05
CA PRO A 70 8.18 -4.60 -12.25
C PRO A 70 8.83 -4.71 -10.86
N VAL A 71 8.10 -5.30 -9.92
CA VAL A 71 8.62 -5.73 -8.62
C VAL A 71 8.53 -7.25 -8.57
N ASP A 72 9.65 -7.91 -8.34
CA ASP A 72 9.75 -9.36 -8.22
C ASP A 72 10.47 -9.75 -6.92
N GLY A 73 9.77 -9.51 -5.81
CA GLY A 73 10.29 -9.70 -4.47
C GLY A 73 10.75 -8.40 -3.81
N ILE A 74 10.98 -8.48 -2.50
CA ILE A 74 11.39 -7.36 -1.65
C ILE A 74 12.59 -7.80 -0.82
N PRO A 75 13.63 -6.97 -0.67
CA PRO A 75 14.75 -7.26 0.22
C PRO A 75 14.31 -7.57 1.66
N SER A 76 14.82 -8.68 2.21
CA SER A 76 14.36 -9.26 3.48
C SER A 76 14.63 -8.41 4.73
N GLN A 77 15.34 -7.30 4.61
CA GLN A 77 15.57 -6.34 5.69
C GLN A 77 14.44 -5.31 5.85
N LEU A 78 13.59 -5.16 4.83
CA LEU A 78 12.53 -4.15 4.83
C LEU A 78 11.33 -4.62 5.66
N GLU A 79 10.88 -3.74 6.56
CA GLU A 79 9.65 -3.91 7.35
C GLU A 79 8.48 -3.13 6.74
N VAL A 80 8.77 -2.07 5.97
CA VAL A 80 7.78 -1.22 5.30
C VAL A 80 8.15 -1.02 3.84
N VAL A 81 7.19 -1.24 2.95
CA VAL A 81 7.37 -0.99 1.51
C VAL A 81 6.25 -0.14 0.95
N GLY A 82 6.61 0.94 0.28
CA GLY A 82 5.76 1.70 -0.62
C GLY A 82 6.13 1.44 -2.07
N TYR A 83 5.14 1.25 -2.93
CA TYR A 83 5.34 1.17 -4.36
C TYR A 83 4.21 1.87 -5.11
N ILE A 84 4.56 2.81 -5.98
CA ILE A 84 3.62 3.56 -6.80
C ILE A 84 4.04 3.41 -8.26
N SER A 85 3.26 2.64 -9.03
CA SER A 85 3.49 2.53 -10.47
C SER A 85 2.82 3.66 -11.23
N ARG A 86 3.43 4.18 -12.30
CA ARG A 86 2.70 5.09 -13.23
C ARG A 86 1.97 4.31 -14.32
N ASP A 87 2.52 3.16 -14.72
CA ASP A 87 2.09 2.37 -15.90
C ASP A 87 1.38 1.03 -15.57
N CYS A 88 0.96 0.82 -14.32
CA CYS A 88 0.30 -0.41 -13.86
C CYS A 88 1.10 -1.68 -14.23
N ARG A 89 2.21 -1.92 -13.53
CA ARG A 89 3.03 -3.12 -13.74
C ARG A 89 2.55 -4.31 -12.92
N ASP A 90 3.06 -5.48 -13.26
CA ASP A 90 2.91 -6.68 -12.44
C ASP A 90 3.82 -6.53 -11.22
N ILE A 91 3.26 -6.80 -10.04
CA ILE A 91 3.91 -6.58 -8.74
C ILE A 91 3.78 -7.85 -7.92
N SER A 92 4.92 -8.46 -7.60
CA SER A 92 5.06 -9.60 -6.72
C SER A 92 5.80 -9.18 -5.45
N VAL A 93 5.11 -9.20 -4.31
CA VAL A 93 5.67 -8.82 -3.02
C VAL A 93 5.68 -10.04 -2.11
N ARG A 94 6.89 -10.55 -1.86
CA ARG A 94 7.12 -11.71 -1.00
C ARG A 94 8.09 -11.33 0.10
N SER A 95 7.70 -11.51 1.36
CA SER A 95 8.58 -11.22 2.50
C SER A 95 8.02 -11.80 3.80
N SER A 96 8.90 -12.44 4.58
CA SER A 96 8.57 -12.89 5.93
C SER A 96 8.77 -11.81 7.00
N LYS A 97 9.34 -10.65 6.68
CA LYS A 97 9.57 -9.56 7.66
C LYS A 97 8.71 -8.32 7.43
N LEU A 98 8.06 -8.23 6.26
CA LEU A 98 7.25 -7.07 5.90
C LEU A 98 6.03 -6.96 6.82
N LYS A 99 5.92 -5.85 7.55
CA LYS A 99 4.81 -5.53 8.45
C LYS A 99 3.81 -4.59 7.83
N ARG A 100 4.26 -3.70 6.93
CA ARG A 100 3.40 -2.72 6.28
C ARG A 100 3.68 -2.63 4.80
N SER A 101 2.63 -2.44 4.01
CA SER A 101 2.82 -2.16 2.59
C SER A 101 1.80 -1.18 2.03
N LEU A 102 2.27 -0.36 1.11
CA LEU A 102 1.49 0.55 0.28
C LEU A 102 1.79 0.20 -1.17
N ILE A 103 0.80 -0.27 -1.92
CA ILE A 103 0.95 -0.55 -3.36
C ILE A 103 -0.14 0.20 -4.08
N THR A 104 0.26 1.07 -4.98
CA THR A 104 -0.62 1.86 -5.83
C THR A 104 -0.32 1.55 -7.28
N ARG A 105 -1.36 1.27 -8.07
CA ARG A 105 -1.30 0.98 -9.51
C ARG A 105 -0.55 -0.32 -9.82
N ALA A 106 -1.27 -1.45 -9.79
CA ALA A 106 -0.76 -2.73 -10.25
C ALA A 106 -1.64 -3.29 -11.37
N LYS A 107 -1.08 -3.91 -12.40
CA LYS A 107 -1.91 -4.70 -13.32
C LYS A 107 -2.27 -6.01 -12.65
N LYS A 108 -1.26 -6.82 -12.32
CA LYS A 108 -1.38 -8.03 -11.52
C LYS A 108 -0.69 -7.85 -10.18
N LEU A 109 -1.33 -8.34 -9.13
CA LEU A 109 -0.81 -8.27 -7.78
C LEU A 109 -0.72 -9.66 -7.16
N THR A 110 0.50 -10.02 -6.74
CA THR A 110 0.82 -11.23 -6.00
C THR A 110 1.44 -10.80 -4.68
N ILE A 111 0.87 -11.24 -3.56
CA ILE A 111 1.38 -10.90 -2.22
C ILE A 111 1.47 -12.18 -1.40
N ASP A 112 2.67 -12.49 -0.91
CA ASP A 112 2.91 -13.55 0.06
C ASP A 112 3.72 -12.97 1.23
N CYS A 113 3.01 -12.46 2.22
CA CYS A 113 3.59 -11.74 3.35
C CYS A 113 2.88 -12.18 4.63
N PRO A 114 3.28 -13.32 5.24
CA PRO A 114 2.56 -13.89 6.37
C PRO A 114 2.51 -12.96 7.59
N ASN A 115 3.51 -12.09 7.77
CA ASN A 115 3.63 -11.21 8.93
C ASN A 115 3.15 -9.77 8.69
N ILE A 116 2.45 -9.53 7.57
CA ILE A 116 1.96 -8.18 7.28
C ILE A 116 0.75 -7.85 8.14
N GLU A 117 0.79 -6.68 8.80
CA GLU A 117 -0.21 -6.21 9.75
C GLU A 117 -1.11 -5.13 9.12
N ALA A 118 -0.52 -4.27 8.27
CA ALA A 118 -1.23 -3.17 7.62
C ALA A 118 -0.97 -3.14 6.11
N MET A 119 -2.04 -3.01 5.34
CA MET A 119 -1.99 -3.05 3.89
C MET A 119 -2.80 -1.91 3.28
N ASN A 120 -2.17 -1.11 2.43
CA ASN A 120 -2.81 -0.06 1.63
C ASN A 120 -2.68 -0.43 0.15
N ARG A 121 -3.82 -0.55 -0.54
CA ARG A 121 -3.92 -1.02 -1.92
C ARG A 121 -4.83 -0.13 -2.74
N LYS A 122 -4.27 0.50 -3.76
CA LYS A 122 -5.03 1.40 -4.64
C LYS A 122 -4.78 1.02 -6.08
N HIS A 123 -5.85 1.01 -6.88
CA HIS A 123 -5.82 0.81 -8.32
C HIS A 123 -5.08 -0.46 -8.75
N TYR A 124 -5.74 -1.62 -8.70
CA TYR A 124 -5.21 -2.80 -9.37
C TYR A 124 -6.24 -3.47 -10.27
N SER A 125 -5.78 -4.14 -11.33
CA SER A 125 -6.69 -4.81 -12.27
C SER A 125 -7.08 -6.21 -11.80
N SER A 126 -6.15 -6.96 -11.21
CA SER A 126 -6.40 -8.31 -10.69
C SER A 126 -5.45 -8.69 -9.55
N ILE A 127 -5.95 -9.48 -8.60
CA ILE A 127 -5.13 -10.16 -7.58
C ILE A 127 -5.02 -11.63 -7.97
N GLU A 128 -3.80 -12.10 -8.19
CA GLU A 128 -3.55 -13.52 -8.50
C GLU A 128 -3.44 -14.30 -7.18
N GLU A 129 -2.53 -13.90 -6.31
CA GLU A 129 -2.25 -14.53 -5.02
C GLU A 129 -2.21 -13.49 -3.91
N CYS A 130 -2.78 -13.81 -2.74
CA CYS A 130 -2.74 -12.92 -1.59
C CYS A 130 -2.81 -13.75 -0.30
N ASN A 131 -1.63 -14.11 0.21
CA ASN A 131 -1.43 -14.78 1.48
C ASN A 131 -0.98 -13.76 2.53
N VAL A 132 -1.94 -13.24 3.28
CA VAL A 132 -1.75 -12.14 4.24
C VAL A 132 -2.60 -12.36 5.52
N PRO A 133 -2.48 -13.52 6.18
CA PRO A 133 -3.38 -13.95 7.25
C PRO A 133 -3.43 -12.99 8.44
N ASN A 134 -2.37 -12.22 8.69
CA ASN A 134 -2.24 -11.35 9.86
C ASN A 134 -2.64 -9.89 9.62
N VAL A 135 -3.21 -9.56 8.45
CA VAL A 135 -3.67 -8.18 8.19
C VAL A 135 -4.79 -7.81 9.13
N SER A 136 -4.53 -6.80 9.95
CA SER A 136 -5.49 -6.20 10.87
C SER A 136 -6.00 -4.84 10.38
N GLU A 137 -5.23 -4.16 9.52
CA GLU A 137 -5.59 -2.87 8.91
C GLU A 137 -5.55 -2.93 7.39
N LEU A 138 -6.66 -2.61 6.74
CA LEU A 138 -6.78 -2.58 5.28
C LEU A 138 -7.32 -1.22 4.80
N ASP A 139 -6.58 -0.54 3.95
CA ASP A 139 -7.07 0.57 3.11
C ASP A 139 -7.10 0.11 1.66
N THR A 140 -8.28 0.12 1.04
CA THR A 140 -8.48 -0.43 -0.30
C THR A 140 -9.48 0.38 -1.11
N ILE A 141 -9.43 0.25 -2.43
CA ILE A 141 -10.50 0.72 -3.33
C ILE A 141 -11.42 -0.43 -3.80
N ASP A 142 -11.00 -1.67 -3.59
CA ASP A 142 -11.68 -2.90 -3.99
C ASP A 142 -12.44 -3.52 -2.81
N ARG A 143 -13.56 -4.17 -3.11
CA ARG A 143 -14.64 -4.40 -2.14
C ARG A 143 -14.87 -5.88 -1.78
N ALA A 144 -14.62 -6.84 -2.67
CA ALA A 144 -15.08 -8.23 -2.47
C ALA A 144 -13.93 -9.24 -2.33
N GLY A 145 -13.05 -9.35 -3.34
CA GLY A 145 -12.07 -10.44 -3.39
C GLY A 145 -10.96 -10.36 -2.33
N LEU A 146 -10.69 -9.16 -1.80
CA LEU A 146 -9.63 -8.96 -0.81
C LEU A 146 -10.09 -9.27 0.62
N LEU A 147 -11.37 -9.04 0.94
CA LEU A 147 -11.88 -9.20 2.30
C LEU A 147 -11.90 -10.66 2.76
N GLU A 148 -12.17 -11.59 1.85
CA GLU A 148 -12.12 -13.03 2.12
C GLU A 148 -10.72 -13.53 2.46
N ARG A 149 -9.68 -12.77 2.11
CA ARG A 149 -8.26 -13.12 2.30
C ARG A 149 -7.62 -12.52 3.55
N VAL A 150 -8.38 -11.72 4.31
CA VAL A 150 -7.90 -11.02 5.53
C VAL A 150 -8.76 -11.39 6.75
N PRO A 151 -8.72 -12.66 7.20
CA PRO A 151 -9.61 -13.16 8.26
C PRO A 151 -9.45 -12.41 9.59
N ASN A 152 -8.28 -11.84 9.86
CA ASN A 152 -7.98 -11.10 11.10
C ASN A 152 -8.23 -9.59 11.01
N LEU A 153 -8.94 -9.12 9.97
CA LEU A 153 -9.19 -7.71 9.75
C LEU A 153 -9.96 -7.07 10.92
N ARG A 154 -9.45 -5.94 11.42
CA ARG A 154 -10.05 -5.14 12.50
C ARG A 154 -10.44 -3.74 12.03
N ARG A 155 -9.67 -3.16 11.11
CA ARG A 155 -9.84 -1.78 10.64
C ARG A 155 -9.89 -1.77 9.12
N LEU A 156 -10.99 -1.25 8.57
CA LEU A 156 -11.22 -1.19 7.13
C LEU A 156 -11.46 0.24 6.67
N THR A 157 -10.68 0.69 5.69
CA THR A 157 -10.97 1.90 4.90
C THR A 157 -11.28 1.48 3.47
N ILE A 158 -12.41 1.92 2.94
CA ILE A 158 -12.72 1.82 1.51
C ILE A 158 -12.86 3.24 0.95
N THR A 159 -11.97 3.60 0.03
CA THR A 159 -11.93 4.94 -0.59
C THR A 159 -12.18 4.85 -2.09
N GLU A 160 -12.93 5.79 -2.66
CA GLU A 160 -13.00 6.02 -4.12
C GLU A 160 -13.21 4.74 -4.94
N GLY A 161 -14.09 3.86 -4.45
CA GLY A 161 -14.33 2.60 -5.12
C GLY A 161 -14.91 2.78 -6.52
N ASN A 162 -14.86 1.72 -7.33
CA ASN A 162 -15.35 1.70 -8.70
C ASN A 162 -16.70 2.46 -8.86
N SER A 163 -16.85 3.18 -9.97
CA SER A 163 -18.07 3.86 -10.41
C SER A 163 -19.32 2.97 -10.44
N LYS A 164 -19.13 1.64 -10.45
CA LYS A 164 -20.18 0.62 -10.39
C LYS A 164 -20.63 0.36 -8.95
N TRP A 165 -21.92 0.10 -8.80
CA TRP A 165 -22.51 -0.41 -7.57
C TRP A 165 -21.96 -1.80 -7.26
N ALA A 166 -21.65 -2.08 -6.00
CA ALA A 166 -21.28 -3.40 -5.54
C ALA A 166 -21.79 -3.62 -4.12
N ASP A 167 -22.09 -4.87 -3.79
CA ASP A 167 -22.49 -5.25 -2.46
C ASP A 167 -21.28 -5.27 -1.53
N LEU A 168 -21.52 -4.98 -0.25
CA LEU A 168 -20.51 -5.04 0.79
C LEU A 168 -21.11 -5.74 2.01
N VAL A 169 -20.79 -7.01 2.15
CA VAL A 169 -21.23 -7.85 3.27
C VAL A 169 -20.01 -8.29 4.05
N ILE A 170 -19.89 -7.82 5.29
CA ILE A 170 -18.82 -8.22 6.20
C ILE A 170 -19.47 -8.91 7.39
N THR A 171 -19.25 -10.22 7.49
CA THR A 171 -19.85 -11.07 8.52
C THR A 171 -19.13 -10.96 9.87
N GLN A 172 -17.83 -10.67 9.87
CA GLN A 172 -17.06 -10.44 11.09
C GLN A 172 -17.30 -9.05 11.67
N ARG A 173 -17.25 -8.95 13.00
CA ARG A 173 -17.35 -7.66 13.70
C ARG A 173 -16.01 -6.94 13.68
N LEU A 174 -15.96 -5.77 13.05
CA LEU A 174 -14.77 -4.93 12.98
C LEU A 174 -14.67 -3.97 14.17
N GLU A 175 -13.48 -3.45 14.44
CA GLU A 175 -13.30 -2.35 15.39
C GLU A 175 -13.70 -1.03 14.74
N TRP A 176 -13.29 -0.81 13.49
CA TRP A 176 -13.51 0.44 12.80
C TRP A 176 -13.69 0.26 11.29
N VAL A 177 -14.66 0.97 10.73
CA VAL A 177 -14.89 1.05 9.29
C VAL A 177 -15.00 2.49 8.85
N LYS A 178 -14.32 2.84 7.76
CA LYS A 178 -14.47 4.12 7.07
C LYS A 178 -14.74 3.91 5.60
N LEU A 179 -15.79 4.57 5.12
CA LEU A 179 -16.24 4.52 3.74
C LEU A 179 -16.21 5.94 3.19
N VAL A 180 -15.49 6.15 2.09
CA VAL A 180 -15.30 7.47 1.50
C VAL A 180 -15.61 7.40 0.01
N ARG A 181 -16.59 8.17 -0.45
CA ARG A 181 -16.93 8.32 -1.88
C ARG A 181 -17.20 6.98 -2.59
N VAL A 182 -17.83 6.02 -1.91
CA VAL A 182 -18.19 4.72 -2.49
C VAL A 182 -19.66 4.65 -2.90
N LYS A 183 -19.96 3.80 -3.89
CA LYS A 183 -21.34 3.47 -4.32
C LYS A 183 -21.63 2.02 -3.95
N LEU A 184 -22.55 1.79 -3.01
CA LEU A 184 -22.81 0.49 -2.42
C LEU A 184 -24.25 0.02 -2.67
N GLY A 185 -24.38 -1.25 -3.03
CA GLY A 185 -25.65 -1.92 -3.32
C GLY A 185 -26.35 -2.37 -2.05
N HIS A 186 -26.42 -3.68 -1.86
CA HIS A 186 -26.76 -4.30 -0.59
C HIS A 186 -25.56 -4.20 0.37
N MET A 187 -25.82 -3.79 1.61
CA MET A 187 -24.76 -3.48 2.56
C MET A 187 -25.13 -3.94 3.97
N VAL A 188 -24.27 -4.79 4.53
CA VAL A 188 -24.39 -5.30 5.90
C VAL A 188 -23.02 -5.19 6.56
N LEU A 189 -22.92 -4.30 7.55
CA LEU A 189 -21.69 -4.08 8.31
C LEU A 189 -21.93 -4.18 9.82
N SER A 190 -20.97 -4.79 10.50
CA SER A 190 -20.89 -4.83 11.96
C SER A 190 -19.54 -4.26 12.41
N ALA A 191 -19.54 -3.14 13.12
CA ALA A 191 -18.31 -2.54 13.64
C ALA A 191 -18.54 -1.67 14.88
N ASN A 192 -17.55 -1.51 15.76
CA ASN A 192 -17.71 -0.61 16.92
C ASN A 192 -17.90 0.85 16.49
N SER A 193 -17.16 1.29 15.48
CA SER A 193 -17.27 2.62 14.91
C SER A 193 -17.36 2.56 13.38
N ILE A 194 -18.33 3.27 12.80
CA ILE A 194 -18.52 3.39 11.36
C ILE A 194 -18.48 4.88 10.99
N SER A 195 -17.65 5.24 10.01
CA SER A 195 -17.61 6.55 9.39
C SER A 195 -18.01 6.43 7.92
N VAL A 196 -19.00 7.21 7.50
CA VAL A 196 -19.47 7.27 6.13
C VAL A 196 -19.26 8.70 5.64
N ASP A 197 -18.60 8.89 4.51
CA ASP A 197 -18.36 10.21 3.93
C ASP A 197 -18.68 10.16 2.43
N SER A 198 -19.60 11.01 1.99
CA SER A 198 -19.90 11.20 0.57
C SER A 198 -20.28 9.90 -0.17
N CYS A 199 -20.89 8.95 0.52
CA CYS A 199 -21.28 7.64 -0.04
C CYS A 199 -22.68 7.67 -0.67
N LYS A 200 -22.93 6.77 -1.62
CA LYS A 200 -24.25 6.57 -2.24
C LYS A 200 -24.69 5.13 -2.03
N PHE A 201 -25.98 4.92 -1.80
CA PHE A 201 -26.59 3.61 -1.54
C PHE A 201 -27.79 3.38 -2.46
N THR A 202 -27.94 2.18 -3.05
CA THR A 202 -29.19 1.83 -3.78
C THR A 202 -30.27 1.32 -2.83
N HIS A 203 -29.86 0.75 -1.70
CA HIS A 203 -30.74 0.23 -0.66
C HIS A 203 -30.36 0.86 0.68
N ALA A 204 -31.28 0.84 1.65
CA ALA A 204 -30.95 1.27 3.01
C ALA A 204 -29.82 0.38 3.57
N PRO A 205 -28.69 0.94 4.03
CA PRO A 205 -27.61 0.13 4.59
C PRO A 205 -27.99 -0.40 5.98
N THR A 206 -27.58 -1.63 6.29
CA THR A 206 -27.74 -2.21 7.63
C THR A 206 -26.44 -2.07 8.41
N PHE A 207 -26.49 -1.26 9.48
CA PHE A 207 -25.36 -1.03 10.38
C PHE A 207 -25.65 -1.60 11.77
N THR A 208 -24.73 -2.41 12.25
CA THR A 208 -24.64 -2.79 13.67
C THR A 208 -23.44 -2.07 14.27
N THR A 209 -23.66 -0.95 14.96
CA THR A 209 -22.56 -0.12 15.50
C THR A 209 -22.88 0.57 16.81
N LYS A 210 -21.82 0.97 17.54
CA LYS A 210 -21.94 1.83 18.74
C LYS A 210 -21.83 3.30 18.37
N TYR A 211 -21.01 3.62 17.38
CA TYR A 211 -20.74 5.00 16.95
C TYR A 211 -20.85 5.11 15.44
N LEU A 212 -21.79 5.94 14.98
CA LEU A 212 -21.95 6.25 13.57
C LEU A 212 -21.60 7.72 13.34
N ARG A 213 -20.62 7.96 12.47
CA ARG A 213 -20.27 9.29 11.97
C ARG A 213 -20.69 9.40 10.50
N PRO A 214 -21.82 10.08 10.21
CA PRO A 214 -22.25 10.33 8.84
C PRO A 214 -21.43 11.43 8.14
#